data_AF-A0AAU9JSI7-F1
#
_entry.id   AF-A0AAU9JSI7-F1
#
_cell.length_a   1.000
_cell.length_b   1.000
_cell.length_c   1.000
_cell.angle_alpha   90.00
_cell.angle_beta   90.00
_cell.angle_gamma   90.00
#
_symmetry.space_group_name_H-M   'P 1'
#
loop_
_entity.id
_entity.type
_entity.pdbx_description
1 polymer ?
#
loop_
_entity_poly.entity_id
_entity_poly.type
_entity_poly.pdbx_seq_one_letter_code
_entity_poly.pdbx_strand_id
1 'polypeptide(L)'
;MLKAQNHYYERCRPVYKDRAVNSGYDDFNAHYNGNAIFYIISENGGNNEGHYDPMPEVWQDWTLVMTDEYGYGKLDFLSKTMCIEPIWSC
;
A
#
# COMPACT_ATOMS: atom_id res chain seq x y z
N MET A 1 -7.46 2.53 10.76
CA MET A 1 -6.76 1.47 11.54
C MET A 1 -6.53 0.29 10.60
N LEU A 2 -5.28 0.04 10.16
CA LEU A 2 -4.97 -1.10 9.28
C LEU A 2 -4.49 -2.26 10.16
N LYS A 3 -5.15 -3.41 10.03
CA LYS A 3 -4.89 -4.61 10.85
C LYS A 3 -3.77 -5.43 10.21
N ALA A 4 -2.87 -5.92 11.05
CA ALA A 4 -1.68 -6.72 10.70
C ALA A 4 -2.00 -8.22 10.59
N GLN A 5 -3.01 -8.61 9.82
CA GLN A 5 -3.39 -10.01 9.68
C GLN A 5 -4.02 -10.35 8.33
N ASN A 6 -3.65 -9.60 7.30
CA ASN A 6 -4.30 -9.67 6.00
C ASN A 6 -3.25 -10.04 4.95
N HIS A 7 -3.28 -11.30 4.49
CA HIS A 7 -2.29 -11.85 3.54
C HIS A 7 -2.56 -11.36 2.12
N TYR A 8 -2.47 -10.04 1.93
CA TYR A 8 -2.49 -9.35 0.67
C TYR A 8 -1.57 -8.13 0.76
N TYR A 9 -1.18 -7.59 -0.39
CA TYR A 9 -0.54 -6.29 -0.47
C TYR A 9 -1.60 -5.21 -0.68
N GLU A 10 -1.50 -4.11 0.06
CA GLU A 10 -2.33 -2.92 -0.16
C GLU A 10 -1.52 -1.66 0.05
N ARG A 11 -1.63 -0.72 -0.89
CA ARG A 11 -1.07 0.62 -0.77
C ARG A 11 -2.18 1.65 -0.73
N CYS A 12 -2.14 2.51 0.29
CA CYS A 12 -3.11 3.56 0.49
C CYS A 12 -2.59 4.94 0.03
N ARG A 13 -3.51 5.81 -0.39
CA ARG A 13 -3.33 7.27 -0.37
C ARG A 13 -3.00 7.72 1.07
N PRO A 14 -2.43 8.91 1.27
CA PRO A 14 -2.32 9.46 2.61
C PRO A 14 -3.68 9.55 3.27
N VAL A 15 -3.75 9.17 4.54
CA VAL A 15 -4.99 9.22 5.32
C VAL A 15 -4.79 10.11 6.53
N TYR A 16 -5.75 11.00 6.77
CA TYR A 16 -5.83 11.77 8.01
C TYR A 16 -7.28 11.78 8.51
N LYS A 17 -7.50 11.29 9.74
CA LYS A 17 -8.83 11.16 10.36
C LYS A 17 -9.82 10.38 9.46
N ASP A 18 -9.40 9.21 8.99
CA ASP A 18 -10.19 8.29 8.15
C ASP A 18 -10.71 8.91 6.84
N ARG A 19 -9.95 9.87 6.30
CA ARG A 19 -10.21 10.49 5.00
C ARG A 19 -8.95 10.48 4.17
N ALA A 20 -9.08 10.13 2.90
CA ALA A 20 -8.01 10.29 1.93
C ALA A 20 -7.64 11.78 1.81
N VAL A 21 -6.36 12.08 1.95
CA VAL A 21 -5.79 13.41 1.73
C VAL A 21 -5.07 13.35 0.40
N ASN A 22 -5.67 13.98 -0.61
CA ASN A 22 -5.03 14.12 -1.91
C ASN A 22 -3.91 15.15 -1.80
N SER A 23 -2.75 14.83 -2.34
CA SER A 23 -1.71 15.82 -2.58
C SER A 23 -1.95 16.57 -3.89
N GLY A 24 -1.12 17.57 -4.18
CA GLY A 24 -1.12 18.23 -5.48
C GLY A 24 -0.74 17.30 -6.65
N TYR A 25 -0.18 16.11 -6.37
CA TYR A 25 0.20 15.11 -7.37
C TYR A 25 0.19 13.69 -6.77
N ASP A 26 -0.92 12.97 -6.98
CA ASP A 26 -1.12 11.58 -6.59
C ASP A 26 -1.53 10.74 -7.80
N ASP A 27 -0.62 9.88 -8.25
CA ASP A 27 -0.85 8.91 -9.32
C ASP A 27 -0.48 7.49 -8.85
N PHE A 28 -0.79 6.48 -9.66
CA PHE A 28 -0.49 5.08 -9.39
C PHE A 28 1.00 4.83 -9.13
N ASN A 29 1.92 5.64 -9.67
CA ASN A 29 3.36 5.40 -9.53
C ASN A 29 4.10 6.45 -8.70
N ALA A 30 3.42 7.53 -8.32
CA ALA A 30 4.08 8.67 -7.70
C ALA A 30 3.13 9.36 -6.73
N HIS A 31 3.64 9.61 -5.53
CA HIS A 31 2.92 10.29 -4.48
C HIS A 31 3.78 11.45 -3.97
N TYR A 32 3.26 12.67 -4.03
CA TYR A 32 3.89 13.80 -3.36
C TYR A 32 3.28 13.94 -1.96
N ASN A 33 4.07 13.92 -0.89
CA ASN A 33 3.49 13.89 0.46
C ASN A 33 2.64 15.14 0.75
N GLY A 34 1.32 14.97 0.87
CA GLY A 34 0.34 16.01 1.20
C GLY A 34 0.29 16.42 2.69
N ASN A 35 1.37 16.17 3.45
CA ASN A 35 1.44 16.27 4.92
C ASN A 35 0.56 15.25 5.67
N ALA A 36 0.37 14.06 5.11
CA ALA A 36 -0.34 12.96 5.75
C ALA A 36 0.41 11.64 5.55
N ILE A 37 0.17 10.68 6.45
CA ILE A 37 0.84 9.38 6.43
C ILE A 37 0.13 8.49 5.41
N PHE A 38 0.89 7.90 4.47
CA PHE A 38 0.41 6.78 3.67
C PHE A 38 0.74 5.46 4.37
N TYR A 39 -0.02 4.42 4.05
CA TYR A 39 0.14 3.11 4.65
C TYR A 39 0.35 2.05 3.59
N ILE A 40 1.20 1.08 3.91
CA ILE A 40 1.47 -0.10 3.09
C ILE A 40 1.21 -1.33 3.96
N ILE A 41 0.35 -2.23 3.47
CA ILE A 41 0.22 -3.61 3.95
C ILE A 41 1.05 -4.47 2.99
N SER A 42 1.97 -5.27 3.52
CA SER A 42 2.85 -6.15 2.74
C SER A 42 2.99 -7.49 3.45
N GLU A 43 1.86 -8.11 3.80
CA GLU A 43 1.80 -9.36 4.55
C GLU A 43 1.54 -10.58 3.65
N ASN A 44 1.73 -10.42 2.33
CA ASN A 44 1.67 -11.43 1.27
C ASN A 44 3.02 -12.14 1.05
N GLY A 45 3.76 -12.45 2.12
CA GLY A 45 5.11 -13.04 2.03
C GLY A 45 5.17 -14.56 1.83
N GLY A 46 4.03 -15.28 1.81
CA GLY A 46 4.00 -16.73 1.70
C GLY A 46 4.01 -17.48 3.04
N ASN A 47 3.08 -17.16 3.93
CA ASN A 47 2.94 -17.92 5.19
C ASN A 47 2.13 -19.23 4.99
N ASN A 48 2.14 -20.08 6.02
CA ASN A 48 1.44 -21.37 5.99
C ASN A 48 -0.10 -21.25 5.94
N GLU A 49 -0.65 -20.07 6.19
CA GLU A 49 -2.10 -19.81 6.21
C GLU A 49 -2.62 -19.45 4.80
N GLY A 50 -1.75 -19.22 3.83
CA GLY A 50 -2.13 -18.97 2.43
C GLY A 50 -2.58 -17.52 2.16
N HIS A 51 -3.22 -17.28 1.02
CA HIS A 51 -3.78 -15.96 0.68
C HIS A 51 -5.00 -15.62 1.55
N TYR A 52 -5.27 -14.33 1.71
CA TYR A 52 -6.56 -13.88 2.20
C TYR A 52 -7.60 -13.97 1.07
N ASP A 53 -8.27 -15.12 1.00
CA ASP A 53 -9.33 -15.41 0.02
C ASP A 53 -10.68 -15.55 0.74
N PRO A 54 -11.71 -14.76 0.39
CA PRO A 54 -11.74 -13.76 -0.68
C PRO A 54 -11.10 -12.43 -0.29
N MET A 55 -10.47 -11.78 -1.26
CA MET A 55 -10.06 -10.39 -1.15
C MET A 55 -11.28 -9.50 -0.81
N PRO A 56 -11.06 -8.36 -0.13
CA PRO A 56 -12.11 -7.37 0.08
C PRO A 56 -12.75 -6.94 -1.25
N GLU A 57 -14.02 -7.25 -1.46
CA GLU A 57 -14.76 -6.87 -2.68
C GLU A 57 -14.95 -5.34 -2.80
N VAL A 58 -14.92 -4.63 -1.66
CA VAL A 58 -15.12 -3.18 -1.60
C VAL A 58 -13.82 -2.49 -1.27
N TRP A 59 -13.26 -1.82 -2.28
CA TRP A 59 -12.11 -0.96 -2.11
C TRP A 59 -12.51 0.29 -1.34
N GLN A 60 -11.68 0.71 -0.40
CA GLN A 60 -11.89 1.96 0.31
C GLN A 60 -11.41 3.12 -0.58
N ASP A 61 -11.95 4.32 -0.36
CA ASP A 61 -11.60 5.51 -1.17
C ASP A 61 -10.09 5.87 -1.12
N TRP A 62 -9.38 5.38 -0.11
CA TRP A 62 -7.94 5.54 0.06
C TRP A 62 -7.12 4.41 -0.56
N THR A 63 -7.70 3.31 -1.00
CA THR A 63 -6.96 2.20 -1.61
C THR A 63 -6.49 2.60 -3.02
N LEU A 64 -5.19 2.57 -3.28
CA LEU A 64 -4.62 2.80 -4.63
C LEU A 64 -4.36 1.50 -5.37
N VAL A 65 -3.78 0.53 -4.67
CA VAL A 65 -3.35 -0.76 -5.22
C VAL A 65 -3.67 -1.83 -4.20
N MET A 66 -4.19 -2.96 -4.67
CA MET A 66 -4.39 -4.16 -3.88
C MET A 66 -4.05 -5.37 -4.75
N THR A 67 -3.31 -6.34 -4.21
CA THR A 67 -3.07 -7.64 -4.86
C THR A 67 -2.97 -8.74 -3.81
N ASP A 68 -3.49 -9.92 -4.11
CA ASP A 68 -3.37 -11.11 -3.28
C ASP A 68 -2.17 -11.98 -3.67
N GLU A 69 -1.47 -11.66 -4.76
CA GLU A 69 -0.27 -12.37 -5.19
C GLU A 69 0.82 -12.31 -4.12
N TYR A 70 1.59 -13.38 -3.97
CA TYR A 70 2.78 -13.33 -3.12
C TYR A 70 3.84 -12.38 -3.68
N GLY A 71 4.53 -11.69 -2.78
CA GLY A 71 5.54 -10.74 -3.19
C GLY A 71 6.24 -10.05 -2.03
N TYR A 72 7.10 -9.10 -2.37
CA TYR A 72 7.72 -8.22 -1.41
C TYR A 72 7.93 -6.82 -2.01
N GLY A 73 7.79 -5.81 -1.15
CA GLY A 73 8.17 -4.43 -1.46
C GLY A 73 9.61 -4.15 -1.04
N LYS A 74 10.26 -3.22 -1.74
CA LYS A 74 11.55 -2.66 -1.33
C LYS A 74 11.46 -1.15 -1.33
N LEU A 75 11.99 -0.47 -0.31
CA LEU A 75 12.10 0.98 -0.29
C LEU A 75 13.52 1.40 -0.72
N ASP A 76 13.62 2.10 -1.85
CA ASP A 76 14.87 2.63 -2.38
C ASP A 76 14.90 4.16 -2.24
N PHE A 77 15.77 4.66 -1.38
CA PHE A 77 15.95 6.09 -1.14
C PHE A 77 16.94 6.68 -2.15
N LEU A 78 16.44 7.53 -3.06
CA LEU A 78 17.27 8.22 -4.05
C LEU A 78 17.85 9.53 -3.50
N SER A 79 17.12 10.19 -2.59
CA SER A 79 17.56 11.41 -1.94
C SER A 79 16.84 11.62 -0.61
N LYS A 80 17.14 12.72 0.09
CA LYS A 80 16.44 13.11 1.34
C LYS A 80 14.94 13.35 1.15
N THR A 81 14.48 13.57 -0.08
CA THR A 81 13.08 13.91 -0.40
C THR A 81 12.45 12.95 -1.41
N MET A 82 13.16 11.91 -1.83
CA MET A 82 12.69 10.98 -2.87
C MET A 82 12.98 9.54 -2.47
N CYS A 83 11.91 8.75 -2.41
CA CYS A 83 11.93 7.31 -2.21
C CYS A 83 11.07 6.67 -3.31
N ILE A 84 11.50 5.52 -3.80
CA ILE A 84 10.77 4.70 -4.77
C ILE A 84 10.48 3.34 -4.13
N GLU A 85 9.29 2.82 -4.38
CA GLU A 85 8.87 1.49 -3.97
C GLU A 85 8.55 0.63 -5.20
N PRO A 86 9.50 -0.17 -5.73
CA PRO A 86 9.18 -1.22 -6.68
C PRO A 86 8.47 -2.39 -5.97
N ILE A 87 7.36 -2.83 -6.56
CA ILE A 87 6.61 -4.02 -6.14
C ILE A 87 7.09 -5.21 -6.97
N TRP A 88 7.50 -6.29 -6.30
CA TRP A 88 7.88 -7.54 -6.95
C TRP A 88 6.86 -8.62 -6.56
N SER A 89 6.10 -9.12 -7.54
CA SER A 89 5.28 -10.32 -7.38
C SER A 89 5.99 -11.56 -7.92
N CYS A 90 5.74 -12.71 -7.28
CA CYS A 90 6.38 -14.00 -7.53
C CYS A 90 5.63 -14.81 -8.60
#